data_AF-A0A0D6M9K3-F1
#
_entry.id   AF-A0A0D6M9K3-F1
#
_cell.length_a   1.000
_cell.length_b   1.000
_cell.length_c   1.000
_cell.angle_alpha   90.00
_cell.angle_beta   90.00
_cell.angle_gamma   90.00
#
_symmetry.space_group_name_H-M   'P 1'
#
loop_
_entity.id
_entity.type
_entity.pdbx_description
1 polymer ?
#
loop_
_entity_poly.entity_id
_entity_poly.type
_entity_poly.pdbx_seq_one_letter_code
_entity_poly.pdbx_strand_id
1 'polypeptide(L)'
;MTEFFDCAISINEGLSFLHSHNNNGVAKSVIAHRDLNPYNVLVRNSDSSRLQLCIADFGLSVAFHGGRTNNDNIEQLSERGTIRYMAGELIEGSLNLLDPMTSLLQTDVYACALVLWELLWRCKDIWPPEAFDLPILAEPPSYRVAYDNMVPRNPRLEHMYPVVVRDRRRPEMPAAIQKQKEFSSLSGLAELWSFITDMWEHEPEGRTTAACTADRLRRLRPTMDPAGVETDP
;
A
#
# COMPACT_ATOMS: atom_id res chain seq x y z
N MET A 1 5.84 16.18 9.90
CA MET A 1 5.80 14.83 9.31
C MET A 1 4.48 14.67 8.55
N THR A 2 4.44 15.16 7.32
CA THR A 2 3.20 15.30 6.53
C THR A 2 3.26 14.59 5.19
N GLU A 3 4.40 14.55 4.50
CA GLU A 3 4.50 14.10 3.11
C GLU A 3 4.12 12.63 2.95
N PHE A 4 4.71 11.76 3.79
CA PHE A 4 4.40 10.33 3.77
C PHE A 4 2.92 10.07 4.07
N PHE A 5 2.38 10.72 5.11
CA PHE A 5 1.01 10.51 5.53
C PHE A 5 0.01 11.00 4.50
N ASP A 6 0.27 12.15 3.87
CA ASP A 6 -0.59 12.70 2.81
C ASP A 6 -0.65 11.72 1.62
N CYS A 7 0.49 11.20 1.19
CA CYS A 7 0.56 10.17 0.15
C CYS A 7 -0.14 8.87 0.57
N ALA A 8 0.17 8.33 1.76
CA ALA A 8 -0.34 7.06 2.24
C ALA A 8 -1.87 7.10 2.45
N ILE A 9 -2.39 8.18 3.05
CA ILE A 9 -3.83 8.38 3.24
C ILE A 9 -4.50 8.49 1.87
N SER A 10 -3.97 9.29 0.95
CA SER A 10 -4.56 9.49 -0.37
C SER A 10 -4.67 8.19 -1.18
N ILE A 11 -3.67 7.31 -1.12
CA ILE A 11 -3.71 5.99 -1.78
C ILE A 11 -4.75 5.08 -1.10
N ASN A 12 -4.74 4.98 0.23
CA ASN A 12 -5.66 4.10 0.95
C ASN A 12 -7.11 4.58 0.85
N GLU A 13 -7.36 5.88 0.78
CA GLU A 13 -8.69 6.45 0.52
C GLU A 13 -9.17 6.12 -0.89
N GLY A 14 -8.30 6.28 -1.89
CA GLY A 14 -8.60 5.86 -3.25
C GLY A 14 -8.94 4.38 -3.33
N LEU A 15 -8.16 3.53 -2.67
CA LEU A 15 -8.39 2.08 -2.67
C LEU A 15 -9.65 1.70 -1.88
N SER A 16 -9.86 2.32 -0.71
CA SER A 16 -11.09 2.18 0.09
C SER A 16 -12.33 2.55 -0.71
N PHE A 17 -12.25 3.65 -1.46
CA PHE A 17 -13.30 4.06 -2.37
C PHE A 17 -13.55 3.00 -3.45
N LEU A 18 -12.52 2.42 -4.08
CA LEU A 18 -12.72 1.34 -5.05
C LEU A 18 -13.43 0.13 -4.41
N HIS A 19 -12.99 -0.24 -3.21
CA HIS A 19 -13.45 -1.42 -2.47
C HIS A 19 -14.84 -1.27 -1.82
N SER A 20 -15.37 -0.06 -1.67
CA SER A 20 -16.69 0.16 -1.07
C SER A 20 -17.84 -0.17 -2.03
N HIS A 21 -19.03 -0.48 -1.52
CA HIS A 21 -20.24 -0.68 -2.33
C HIS A 21 -21.10 0.59 -2.42
N ASN A 22 -20.67 1.67 -1.78
CA ASN A 22 -21.38 2.95 -1.76
C ASN A 22 -20.41 4.12 -1.70
N ASN A 23 -20.85 5.26 -2.20
CA ASN A 23 -20.18 6.54 -2.07
C ASN A 23 -21.21 7.59 -1.65
N ASN A 24 -21.16 8.05 -0.41
CA ASN A 24 -22.07 9.07 0.13
C ASN A 24 -23.56 8.77 -0.15
N GLY A 25 -23.97 7.53 0.12
CA GLY A 25 -25.35 7.07 -0.07
C GLY A 25 -25.70 6.67 -1.51
N VAL A 26 -24.82 6.92 -2.48
CA VAL A 26 -24.98 6.44 -3.85
C VAL A 26 -24.37 5.04 -3.97
N ALA A 27 -25.19 4.05 -4.28
CA ALA A 27 -24.71 2.70 -4.52
C ALA A 27 -23.76 2.67 -5.74
N LYS A 28 -22.68 1.91 -5.62
CA LYS A 28 -21.72 1.68 -6.71
C LYS A 28 -21.19 0.26 -6.69
N SER A 29 -20.57 -0.14 -7.78
CA SER A 29 -19.87 -1.42 -7.87
C SER A 29 -18.62 -1.40 -7.01
N VAL A 30 -18.32 -2.54 -6.40
CA VAL A 30 -17.03 -2.80 -5.75
C VAL A 30 -16.03 -3.10 -6.86
N ILE A 31 -14.86 -2.46 -6.83
CA ILE A 31 -13.84 -2.60 -7.87
C ILE A 31 -12.57 -3.16 -7.23
N ALA A 32 -12.09 -4.30 -7.74
CA ALA A 32 -10.74 -4.78 -7.49
C ALA A 32 -9.80 -4.27 -8.59
N HIS A 33 -8.70 -3.63 -8.22
CA HIS A 33 -7.76 -2.98 -9.14
C HIS A 33 -6.93 -3.99 -9.93
N ARG A 34 -6.35 -4.98 -9.23
CA ARG A 34 -5.56 -6.13 -9.72
C ARG A 34 -4.18 -5.83 -10.30
N ASP A 35 -3.79 -4.57 -10.39
CA ASP A 35 -2.42 -4.18 -10.77
C ASP A 35 -1.94 -2.92 -10.03
N LEU A 36 -2.22 -2.85 -8.73
CA LEU A 36 -1.80 -1.69 -7.95
C LEU A 36 -0.29 -1.73 -7.75
N ASN A 37 0.39 -0.69 -8.21
CA ASN A 37 1.84 -0.55 -8.11
C ASN A 37 2.22 0.95 -8.22
N PRO A 38 3.47 1.35 -7.92
CA PRO A 38 3.87 2.76 -7.94
C PRO A 38 3.71 3.46 -9.29
N TYR A 39 3.77 2.74 -10.41
CA TYR A 39 3.57 3.32 -11.74
C TYR A 39 2.09 3.60 -12.06
N ASN A 40 1.19 2.94 -11.33
CA ASN A 40 -0.27 3.09 -11.43
C ASN A 40 -0.83 4.02 -10.34
N VAL A 41 0.04 4.78 -9.66
CA VAL A 41 -0.33 5.85 -8.73
C VAL A 41 0.25 7.16 -9.25
N LEU A 42 -0.62 8.12 -9.56
CA LEU A 42 -0.23 9.39 -10.13
C LEU A 42 -0.27 10.50 -9.09
N VAL A 43 0.63 11.47 -9.21
CA VAL A 43 0.58 12.71 -8.43
C VAL A 43 -0.37 13.67 -9.13
N ARG A 44 -1.42 14.10 -8.43
CA ARG A 44 -2.35 15.09 -8.93
C ARG A 44 -1.70 16.47 -8.88
N ASN A 45 -1.63 17.13 -10.04
CA ASN A 45 -1.31 18.55 -10.09
C ASN A 45 -2.53 19.32 -9.56
N SER A 46 -2.38 19.97 -8.40
CA SER A 46 -3.42 20.74 -7.75
C SER A 46 -2.82 22.01 -7.14
N ASP A 47 -3.65 23.04 -6.95
CA ASP A 47 -3.25 24.27 -6.26
C ASP A 47 -3.07 24.05 -4.73
N SER A 48 -3.23 22.81 -4.25
CA SER A 48 -3.03 22.46 -2.85
C SER A 48 -1.54 22.45 -2.49
N SER A 49 -1.23 22.94 -1.30
CA SER A 49 0.08 22.81 -0.68
C SER A 49 0.42 21.37 -0.28
N ARG A 50 -0.56 20.46 -0.27
CA ARG A 50 -0.39 19.05 0.11
C ARG A 50 -0.38 18.14 -1.12
N LEU A 51 0.42 17.09 -1.05
CA LEU A 51 0.45 16.06 -2.09
C LEU A 51 -0.88 15.31 -2.12
N GLN A 52 -1.46 15.19 -3.30
CA GLN A 52 -2.64 14.38 -3.56
C GLN A 52 -2.28 13.34 -4.62
N LEU A 53 -2.65 12.09 -4.36
CA LEU A 53 -2.39 10.98 -5.27
C LEU A 53 -3.72 10.45 -5.82
N CYS A 54 -3.67 9.85 -7.01
CA CYS A 54 -4.80 9.12 -7.57
C CYS A 54 -4.36 7.76 -8.13
N ILE A 55 -5.19 6.75 -7.93
CA ILE A 55 -5.01 5.43 -8.52
C ILE A 55 -5.45 5.51 -9.99
N ALA A 56 -4.64 4.93 -10.88
CA ALA A 56 -4.83 4.95 -12.32
C ALA A 56 -4.61 3.55 -12.92
N ASP A 57 -4.89 3.41 -14.23
CA ASP A 57 -4.80 2.16 -15.00
C ASP A 57 -5.70 1.02 -14.51
N PHE A 58 -6.99 1.15 -14.84
CA PHE A 58 -8.02 0.16 -14.53
C PHE A 58 -8.13 -0.95 -15.59
N GLY A 59 -7.13 -1.12 -16.47
CA GLY A 59 -7.18 -2.05 -17.60
C GLY A 59 -7.34 -3.52 -17.19
N LEU A 60 -6.94 -3.86 -15.96
CA LEU A 60 -7.06 -5.22 -15.40
C LEU A 60 -8.16 -5.37 -14.33
N SER A 61 -8.84 -4.26 -14.00
CA SER A 61 -9.79 -4.21 -12.90
C SER A 61 -11.05 -5.02 -13.15
N VAL A 62 -11.69 -5.44 -12.06
CA VAL A 62 -12.96 -6.19 -12.08
C VAL A 62 -13.98 -5.49 -11.19
N ALA A 63 -15.17 -5.28 -11.75
CA ALA A 63 -16.30 -4.72 -11.02
C ALA A 63 -17.27 -5.81 -10.56
N PHE A 64 -17.70 -5.71 -9.30
CA PHE A 64 -18.68 -6.57 -8.66
C PHE A 64 -19.96 -5.77 -8.37
N HIS A 65 -21.08 -6.22 -8.94
CA HIS A 65 -22.40 -5.65 -8.71
C HIS A 65 -23.21 -6.61 -7.83
N GLY A 66 -23.60 -6.16 -6.62
CA GLY A 66 -24.28 -7.04 -5.66
C GLY A 66 -23.47 -8.28 -5.27
N GLY A 67 -22.13 -8.15 -5.22
CA GLY A 67 -21.21 -9.25 -4.92
C GLY A 67 -20.92 -10.20 -6.09
N ARG A 68 -21.49 -9.96 -7.27
CA ARG A 68 -21.29 -10.81 -8.46
C ARG A 68 -20.52 -10.06 -9.54
N THR A 69 -19.64 -10.77 -10.22
CA THR A 69 -19.01 -10.29 -11.46
C THR A 69 -19.79 -10.79 -12.66
N ASN A 70 -19.87 -9.98 -13.73
CA ASN A 70 -20.42 -10.42 -15.02
C ASN A 70 -19.39 -11.23 -15.84
N ASN A 71 -18.21 -11.48 -15.29
CA ASN A 71 -17.13 -12.14 -15.99
C ASN A 71 -17.28 -13.66 -15.81
N ASP A 72 -17.78 -14.32 -16.84
CA ASP A 72 -18.00 -15.77 -16.83
C ASP A 72 -16.69 -16.59 -16.77
N ASN A 73 -15.56 -15.96 -17.09
CA ASN A 73 -14.23 -16.59 -17.08
C ASN A 73 -13.45 -16.28 -15.80
N ILE A 74 -13.89 -16.88 -14.69
CA ILE A 74 -13.24 -16.78 -13.36
C ILE A 74 -11.76 -17.21 -13.41
N GLU A 75 -11.39 -18.15 -14.29
CA GLU A 75 -9.99 -18.60 -14.47
C GLU A 75 -9.06 -17.49 -14.98
N GLN A 76 -9.57 -16.44 -15.62
CA GLN A 76 -8.75 -15.28 -16.04
C GLN A 76 -8.44 -14.30 -14.89
N LEU A 77 -8.93 -14.59 -13.68
CA LEU A 77 -8.75 -13.75 -12.50
C LEU A 77 -7.40 -13.95 -11.80
N SER A 78 -6.76 -15.12 -11.94
CA SER A 78 -5.61 -15.52 -11.12
C SER A 78 -4.22 -15.14 -11.65
N GLU A 79 -4.06 -14.79 -12.94
CA GLU A 79 -2.72 -14.69 -13.57
C GLU A 79 -2.39 -13.30 -14.19
N ARG A 80 -2.98 -12.21 -13.69
CA ARG A 80 -2.77 -10.86 -14.28
C ARG A 80 -2.19 -9.88 -13.27
N GLY A 81 -1.47 -8.89 -13.79
CA GLY A 81 -0.83 -7.82 -13.03
C GLY A 81 0.69 -7.90 -13.04
N THR A 82 1.33 -6.96 -12.37
CA THR A 82 2.78 -6.87 -12.27
C THR A 82 3.31 -7.88 -11.24
N ILE A 83 4.06 -8.89 -11.71
CA ILE A 83 4.55 -10.05 -10.91
C ILE A 83 5.16 -9.68 -9.55
N ARG A 84 5.91 -8.56 -9.47
CA ARG A 84 6.55 -8.12 -8.23
C ARG A 84 5.56 -7.80 -7.10
N TYR A 85 4.36 -7.33 -7.45
CA TYR A 85 3.35 -6.86 -6.51
C TYR A 85 2.23 -7.88 -6.28
N MET A 86 2.30 -9.06 -6.91
CA MET A 86 1.33 -10.12 -6.72
C MET A 86 1.39 -10.68 -5.30
N ALA A 87 0.22 -10.84 -4.68
CA ALA A 87 0.08 -11.54 -3.43
C ALA A 87 0.41 -13.04 -3.57
N GLY A 88 0.73 -13.71 -2.46
CA GLY A 88 1.17 -15.10 -2.45
C GLY A 88 0.17 -16.04 -3.12
N GLU A 89 -1.11 -15.84 -2.86
CA GLU A 89 -2.22 -16.63 -3.40
C GLU A 89 -2.41 -16.49 -4.92
N LEU A 90 -1.98 -15.37 -5.51
CA LEU A 90 -1.91 -15.21 -6.96
C LEU A 90 -0.68 -15.93 -7.52
N ILE A 91 0.46 -15.83 -6.84
CA ILE A 91 1.72 -16.44 -7.29
C ILE A 91 1.63 -17.98 -7.31
N GLU A 92 0.97 -18.58 -6.33
CA GLU A 92 0.84 -20.04 -6.23
C GLU A 92 -0.48 -20.60 -6.79
N GLY A 93 -1.36 -19.73 -7.31
CA GLY A 93 -2.63 -20.13 -7.89
C GLY A 93 -3.65 -20.67 -6.88
N SER A 94 -3.56 -20.24 -5.61
CA SER A 94 -4.46 -20.66 -4.51
C SER A 94 -5.59 -19.67 -4.21
N LEU A 95 -5.79 -18.66 -5.06
CA LEU A 95 -6.87 -17.66 -4.93
C LEU A 95 -8.24 -18.34 -4.71
N ASN A 96 -8.98 -17.91 -3.69
CA ASN A 96 -10.30 -18.46 -3.39
C ASN A 96 -11.36 -17.96 -4.39
N LEU A 97 -11.67 -18.81 -5.38
CA LEU A 97 -12.64 -18.51 -6.44
C LEU A 97 -14.11 -18.67 -6.01
N LEU A 98 -14.39 -19.18 -4.80
CA LEU A 98 -15.74 -19.22 -4.24
C LEU A 98 -16.17 -17.83 -3.71
N ASP A 99 -15.20 -17.02 -3.27
CA ASP A 99 -15.39 -15.61 -2.94
C ASP A 99 -14.34 -14.74 -3.67
N PRO A 100 -14.48 -14.58 -4.99
CA PRO A 100 -13.49 -13.88 -5.81
C PRO A 100 -13.47 -12.38 -5.51
N MET A 101 -14.57 -11.81 -5.02
CA MET A 101 -14.62 -10.40 -4.64
C MET A 101 -13.66 -10.16 -3.48
N THR A 102 -13.90 -10.77 -2.32
CA THR A 102 -13.06 -10.56 -1.13
C THR A 102 -11.60 -10.92 -1.40
N SER A 103 -11.36 -12.03 -2.11
CA SER A 103 -10.00 -12.48 -2.44
C SER A 103 -9.25 -11.45 -3.26
N LEU A 104 -9.85 -10.90 -4.33
CA LEU A 104 -9.18 -9.92 -5.17
C LEU A 104 -8.98 -8.57 -4.45
N LEU A 105 -9.92 -8.13 -3.60
CA LEU A 105 -9.69 -6.94 -2.77
C LEU A 105 -8.48 -7.13 -1.85
N GLN A 106 -8.30 -8.32 -1.27
CA GLN A 106 -7.14 -8.60 -0.42
C GLN A 106 -5.82 -8.65 -1.19
N THR A 107 -5.84 -9.02 -2.47
CA THR A 107 -4.63 -8.91 -3.32
C THR A 107 -4.24 -7.45 -3.56
N ASP A 108 -5.22 -6.54 -3.70
CA ASP A 108 -4.93 -5.11 -3.83
C ASP A 108 -4.36 -4.52 -2.53
N VAL A 109 -4.87 -4.93 -1.36
CA VAL A 109 -4.35 -4.49 -0.06
C VAL A 109 -2.88 -4.89 0.10
N TYR A 110 -2.54 -6.13 -0.25
CA TYR A 110 -1.16 -6.60 -0.25
C TYR A 110 -0.27 -5.75 -1.15
N ALA A 111 -0.72 -5.47 -2.38
CA ALA A 111 0.01 -4.64 -3.32
C ALA A 111 0.17 -3.20 -2.82
N CYS A 112 -0.87 -2.63 -2.18
CA CYS A 112 -0.84 -1.33 -1.54
C CYS A 112 0.24 -1.26 -0.44
N ALA A 113 0.37 -2.30 0.38
CA ALA A 113 1.40 -2.38 1.42
C ALA A 113 2.82 -2.23 0.84
N LEU A 114 3.08 -2.85 -0.32
CA LEU A 114 4.36 -2.74 -1.02
C LEU A 114 4.58 -1.31 -1.54
N VAL A 115 3.54 -0.65 -2.09
CA VAL A 115 3.63 0.76 -2.50
C VAL A 115 3.94 1.67 -1.30
N LEU A 116 3.28 1.46 -0.16
CA LEU A 116 3.56 2.20 1.07
C LEU A 116 5.00 1.96 1.56
N TRP A 117 5.50 0.72 1.48
CA TRP A 117 6.87 0.40 1.82
C TRP A 117 7.88 1.16 0.96
N GLU A 118 7.62 1.31 -0.34
CA GLU A 118 8.49 2.07 -1.23
C GLU A 118 8.48 3.58 -0.93
N LEU A 119 7.32 4.13 -0.54
CA LEU A 119 7.22 5.51 -0.09
C LEU A 119 8.07 5.78 1.17
N LEU A 120 8.21 4.80 2.07
CA LEU A 120 9.05 4.94 3.27
C LEU A 120 10.50 5.29 2.94
N TRP A 121 11.02 4.91 1.77
CA TRP A 121 12.42 5.18 1.39
C TRP A 121 12.64 6.59 0.83
N ARG A 122 11.58 7.33 0.51
CA ARG A 122 11.67 8.60 -0.23
C ARG A 122 11.06 9.81 0.45
N CYS A 123 10.23 9.62 1.48
CA CYS A 123 9.66 10.74 2.23
C CYS A 123 10.64 11.27 3.28
N LYS A 124 10.94 12.57 3.22
CA LYS A 124 11.90 13.23 4.14
C LYS A 124 11.51 13.08 5.60
N ASP A 125 10.23 13.11 5.87
CA ASP A 125 9.73 12.98 7.23
C ASP A 125 9.98 11.60 7.85
N ILE A 126 10.21 10.56 7.03
CA ILE A 126 10.61 9.25 7.52
C ILE A 126 12.10 9.23 7.85
N TRP A 127 12.92 10.07 7.20
CA TRP A 127 14.37 10.12 7.34
C TRP A 127 14.86 11.49 7.81
N PRO A 128 14.51 11.94 9.04
CA PRO A 128 14.97 13.23 9.55
C PRO A 128 16.51 13.21 9.68
N PRO A 129 17.23 14.17 9.07
CA PRO A 129 18.70 14.17 9.04
C PRO A 129 19.35 14.09 10.42
N GLU A 130 18.71 14.69 11.43
CA GLU A 130 19.18 14.72 12.82
C GLU A 130 19.24 13.33 13.44
N ALA A 131 18.37 12.41 13.03
CA ALA A 131 18.38 11.03 13.53
C ALA A 131 19.52 10.18 12.97
N PHE A 132 20.24 10.69 11.97
CA PHE A 132 21.28 9.98 11.22
C PHE A 132 22.62 10.70 11.19
N ASP A 133 22.79 11.74 12.01
CA ASP A 133 24.00 12.59 12.02
C ASP A 133 24.33 13.15 10.61
N LEU A 134 23.30 13.44 9.83
CA LEU A 134 23.40 13.96 8.47
C LEU A 134 23.18 15.48 8.43
N PRO A 135 23.71 16.18 7.41
CA PRO A 135 23.42 17.60 7.20
C PRO A 135 21.91 17.86 7.07
N ILE A 136 21.42 19.01 7.52
CA ILE A 136 19.99 19.40 7.45
C ILE A 136 19.42 19.30 6.02
N LEU A 137 20.25 19.52 5.00
CA LEU A 137 19.87 19.42 3.59
C LEU A 137 20.07 18.02 2.99
N ALA A 138 20.30 17.00 3.82
CA ALA A 138 20.47 15.64 3.34
C ALA A 138 19.16 15.12 2.72
N GLU A 139 19.30 14.51 1.56
CA GLU A 139 18.19 13.83 0.91
C GLU A 139 17.96 12.44 1.54
N PRO A 140 16.73 11.91 1.51
CA PRO A 140 16.46 10.55 1.94
C PRO A 140 17.28 9.54 1.12
N PRO A 141 17.40 8.29 1.58
CA PRO A 141 18.08 7.24 0.84
C PRO A 141 17.56 7.08 -0.60
N SER A 142 18.35 6.41 -1.42
CA SER A 142 17.94 6.08 -2.78
C SER A 142 16.65 5.27 -2.77
N TYR A 143 15.78 5.53 -3.74
CA TYR A 143 14.56 4.75 -3.94
C TYR A 143 14.89 3.26 -4.05
N ARG A 144 14.10 2.45 -3.35
CA ARG A 144 14.17 0.99 -3.40
C ARG A 144 12.84 0.45 -3.83
N VAL A 145 12.87 -0.48 -4.78
CA VAL A 145 11.67 -1.18 -5.23
C VAL A 145 11.43 -2.38 -4.31
N ALA A 146 10.17 -2.75 -4.08
CA ALA A 146 9.83 -3.89 -3.24
C ALA A 146 10.59 -5.16 -3.66
N TYR A 147 11.19 -5.88 -2.70
CA TYR A 147 11.99 -7.09 -2.93
C TYR A 147 13.30 -6.90 -3.74
N ASP A 148 13.82 -5.68 -3.89
CA ASP A 148 15.04 -5.40 -4.67
C ASP A 148 16.27 -6.24 -4.30
N ASN A 149 16.44 -6.57 -3.02
CA ASN A 149 17.55 -7.38 -2.50
C ASN A 149 17.26 -8.89 -2.49
N MET A 150 16.08 -9.32 -2.95
CA MET A 150 15.63 -10.72 -2.91
C MET A 150 15.36 -11.29 -4.30
N VAL A 151 14.99 -10.46 -5.28
CA VAL A 151 14.63 -10.91 -6.63
C VAL A 151 15.25 -10.02 -7.71
N PRO A 152 15.41 -10.50 -8.95
CA PRO A 152 15.89 -9.67 -10.07
C PRO A 152 15.00 -8.45 -10.33
N ARG A 153 15.55 -7.45 -11.06
CA ARG A 153 14.82 -6.22 -11.42
C ARG A 153 13.51 -6.46 -12.17
N ASN A 154 13.46 -7.47 -13.03
CA ASN A 154 12.26 -7.90 -13.74
C ASN A 154 11.95 -9.35 -13.34
N PRO A 155 11.28 -9.58 -12.20
CA PRO A 155 11.10 -10.91 -11.67
C PRO A 155 10.04 -11.68 -12.47
N ARG A 156 10.19 -12.99 -12.48
CA ARG A 156 9.18 -13.95 -12.96
C ARG A 156 8.59 -14.69 -11.76
N LEU A 157 7.49 -15.42 -11.96
CA LEU A 157 6.86 -16.21 -10.89
C LEU A 157 7.86 -17.15 -10.19
N GLU A 158 8.77 -17.79 -10.95
CA GLU A 158 9.83 -18.66 -10.41
C GLU A 158 10.79 -17.95 -9.44
N HIS A 159 10.95 -16.63 -9.55
CA HIS A 159 11.76 -15.82 -8.64
C HIS A 159 10.96 -15.36 -7.42
N MET A 160 9.68 -15.07 -7.59
CA MET A 160 8.81 -14.57 -6.51
C MET A 160 8.33 -15.70 -5.59
N TYR A 161 7.99 -16.87 -6.14
CA TYR A 161 7.50 -18.02 -5.37
C TYR A 161 8.39 -18.41 -4.18
N PRO A 162 9.71 -18.66 -4.34
CA PRO A 162 10.56 -19.02 -3.21
C PRO A 162 10.56 -17.94 -2.13
N VAL A 163 10.52 -16.66 -2.51
CA VAL A 163 10.61 -15.53 -1.57
C VAL A 163 9.29 -15.28 -0.84
N VAL A 164 8.20 -15.10 -1.58
CA VAL A 164 6.92 -14.62 -1.04
C VAL A 164 6.06 -15.76 -0.47
N VAL A 165 6.06 -16.91 -1.14
CA VAL A 165 5.19 -18.05 -0.82
C VAL A 165 5.91 -19.03 0.09
N ARG A 166 7.03 -19.61 -0.37
CA ARG A 166 7.74 -20.67 0.36
C ARG A 166 8.44 -20.15 1.62
N ASP A 167 9.25 -19.11 1.47
CA ASP A 167 10.07 -18.57 2.57
C ASP A 167 9.32 -17.45 3.33
N ARG A 168 8.12 -17.06 2.86
CA ARG A 168 7.23 -16.05 3.45
C ARG A 168 7.92 -14.73 3.81
N ARG A 169 8.93 -14.35 3.02
CA ARG A 169 9.69 -13.11 3.22
C ARG A 169 8.87 -11.90 2.78
N ARG A 170 9.17 -10.77 3.39
CA ARG A 170 8.63 -9.44 3.07
C ARG A 170 9.78 -8.44 2.97
N PRO A 171 9.55 -7.27 2.34
CA PRO A 171 10.54 -6.19 2.34
C PRO A 171 10.94 -5.82 3.78
N GLU A 172 12.22 -5.49 3.98
CA GLU A 172 12.77 -5.28 5.32
C GLU A 172 12.29 -3.98 5.97
N MET A 173 12.25 -3.96 7.31
CA MET A 173 11.92 -2.73 8.04
C MET A 173 13.03 -1.67 7.83
N PRO A 174 12.69 -0.46 7.33
CA PRO A 174 13.68 0.59 7.12
C PRO A 174 14.40 1.00 8.41
N ALA A 175 15.68 1.39 8.29
CA ALA A 175 16.53 1.76 9.43
C ALA A 175 15.96 2.94 10.25
N ALA A 176 15.22 3.86 9.61
CA ALA A 176 14.50 4.92 10.31
C ALA A 176 13.51 4.41 11.36
N ILE A 177 12.76 3.37 11.03
CA ILE A 177 11.79 2.78 11.96
C ILE A 177 12.51 2.08 13.12
N GLN A 178 13.70 1.51 12.87
CA GLN A 178 14.50 0.86 13.91
C GLN A 178 14.98 1.87 14.96
N LYS A 179 15.34 3.09 14.55
CA LYS A 179 15.83 4.17 15.43
C LYS A 179 14.75 4.88 16.24
N GLN A 180 13.49 4.48 16.14
CA GLN A 180 12.38 5.20 16.78
C GLN A 180 12.47 5.34 18.31
N LYS A 181 13.16 4.42 19.00
CA LYS A 181 13.31 4.46 20.46
C LYS A 181 14.31 5.54 20.91
N GLU A 182 15.17 5.98 19.99
CA GLU A 182 16.24 6.95 20.25
C GLU A 182 15.77 8.38 19.96
N PHE A 183 14.75 8.56 19.11
CA PHE A 183 14.29 9.87 18.64
C PHE A 183 12.77 10.01 18.80
N SER A 184 12.34 10.96 19.64
CA SER A 184 10.92 11.22 19.93
C SER A 184 10.09 11.57 18.69
N SER A 185 10.69 12.24 17.70
CA SER A 185 10.07 12.56 16.40
C SER A 185 9.69 11.32 15.58
N LEU A 186 10.28 10.16 15.90
CA LEU A 186 10.07 8.89 15.21
C LEU A 186 9.15 7.92 15.98
N SER A 187 8.64 8.31 17.16
CA SER A 187 7.91 7.43 18.07
C SER A 187 6.64 6.76 17.49
N GLY A 188 6.01 7.37 16.48
CA GLY A 188 4.86 6.80 15.76
C GLY A 188 5.23 5.79 14.66
N LEU A 189 6.51 5.64 14.31
CA LEU A 189 6.92 4.79 13.18
C LEU A 189 6.77 3.28 13.44
N ALA A 190 6.84 2.78 14.69
CA ALA A 190 6.46 1.38 14.98
C ALA A 190 5.00 1.12 14.63
N GLU A 191 4.13 2.05 15.01
CA GLU A 191 2.70 1.91 14.78
C GLU A 191 2.42 1.95 13.28
N LEU A 192 3.03 2.90 12.55
CA LEU A 192 2.98 2.91 11.08
C LEU A 192 3.48 1.60 10.47
N TRP A 193 4.61 1.07 10.95
CA TRP A 193 5.15 -0.20 10.46
C TRP A 193 4.16 -1.34 10.68
N SER A 194 3.52 -1.41 11.86
CA SER A 194 2.50 -2.40 12.14
C SER A 194 1.34 -2.32 11.14
N PHE A 195 0.95 -1.11 10.73
CA PHE A 195 -0.15 -0.92 9.77
C PHE A 195 0.22 -1.51 8.41
N ILE A 196 1.44 -1.25 7.94
CA ILE A 196 1.95 -1.80 6.67
C ILE A 196 2.06 -3.33 6.77
N THR A 197 2.53 -3.86 7.91
CA THR A 197 2.66 -5.31 8.07
C THR A 197 1.32 -6.03 8.11
N ASP A 198 0.32 -5.42 8.75
CA ASP A 198 -1.06 -5.93 8.77
C ASP A 198 -1.69 -5.97 7.37
N MET A 199 -1.18 -5.21 6.39
CA MET A 199 -1.71 -5.20 5.02
C MET A 199 -1.15 -6.32 4.14
N TRP A 200 0.03 -6.86 4.46
CA TRP A 200 0.69 -7.89 3.64
C TRP A 200 0.85 -9.24 4.34
N GLU A 201 0.01 -9.48 5.36
CA GLU A 201 -0.10 -10.77 6.02
C GLU A 201 -0.19 -11.91 5.00
N HIS A 202 0.39 -13.06 5.34
CA HIS A 202 0.45 -14.18 4.41
C HIS A 202 -0.95 -14.67 4.07
N GLU A 203 -1.75 -14.95 5.10
CA GLU A 203 -3.16 -15.33 4.94
C GLU A 203 -4.00 -14.10 4.57
N PRO A 204 -4.75 -14.12 3.45
CA PRO A 204 -5.57 -12.99 3.01
C PRO A 204 -6.58 -12.51 4.06
N GLU A 205 -7.11 -13.40 4.90
CA GLU A 205 -8.07 -13.09 5.96
C GLU A 205 -7.44 -12.34 7.14
N GLY A 206 -6.12 -12.46 7.32
CA GLY A 206 -5.37 -11.72 8.33
C GLY A 206 -5.11 -10.27 7.94
N ARG A 207 -5.31 -9.92 6.66
CA ARG A 207 -5.02 -8.59 6.15
C ARG A 207 -6.11 -7.58 6.54
N THR A 208 -5.68 -6.40 6.97
CA THR A 208 -6.57 -5.26 7.21
C THR A 208 -7.28 -4.82 5.91
N THR A 209 -8.36 -4.04 6.01
CA THR A 209 -8.98 -3.42 4.83
C THR A 209 -8.33 -2.07 4.53
N ALA A 210 -8.39 -1.62 3.27
CA ALA A 210 -7.92 -0.28 2.87
C ALA A 210 -8.61 0.84 3.69
N ALA A 211 -9.90 0.69 3.99
CA ALA A 211 -10.66 1.62 4.83
C ALA A 211 -10.10 1.69 6.26
N CYS A 212 -9.86 0.54 6.89
CA CYS A 212 -9.30 0.46 8.23
C CYS A 212 -7.89 1.07 8.30
N THR A 213 -7.03 0.79 7.30
CA THR A 213 -5.70 1.41 7.22
C THR A 213 -5.79 2.92 7.05
N ALA A 214 -6.66 3.43 6.17
CA ALA A 214 -6.86 4.87 6.00
C ALA A 214 -7.26 5.54 7.33
N ASP A 215 -8.20 4.95 8.08
CA ASP A 215 -8.61 5.45 9.39
C ASP A 215 -7.47 5.45 10.41
N ARG A 216 -6.68 4.38 10.46
CA ARG A 216 -5.51 4.26 11.33
C ARG A 216 -4.44 5.31 10.99
N LEU A 217 -4.12 5.50 9.71
CA LEU A 217 -3.18 6.52 9.24
C LEU A 217 -3.66 7.94 9.59
N ARG A 218 -4.95 8.25 9.42
CA ARG A 218 -5.51 9.56 9.81
C ARG A 218 -5.42 9.83 11.31
N ARG A 219 -5.54 8.80 12.15
CA ARG A 219 -5.39 8.93 13.61
C ARG A 219 -3.93 9.08 14.04
N LEU A 220 -3.01 8.46 13.31
CA LEU A 220 -1.57 8.53 13.59
C LEU A 220 -0.95 9.85 13.12
N ARG A 221 -1.41 10.42 11.99
CA ARG A 221 -0.85 11.65 11.41
C ARG A 221 -0.73 12.82 12.42
N PRO A 222 -1.75 13.17 13.23
CA PRO A 222 -1.65 14.27 14.20
C PRO A 222 -0.68 14.01 15.35
N THR A 223 -0.41 12.75 15.70
CA THR A 223 0.55 12.44 16.78
C THR A 223 1.99 12.60 16.30
N MET A 224 2.22 12.43 14.99
CA MET A 224 3.52 12.63 14.34
C MET A 224 3.76 14.08 13.91
N ASP A 225 2.69 14.87 13.76
CA ASP A 225 2.76 16.30 13.49
C ASP A 225 1.61 17.09 14.16
N PRO A 226 1.75 17.43 15.46
CA PRO A 226 0.72 18.15 16.20
C PRO A 226 0.48 19.58 15.68
N ALA A 227 1.46 20.17 14.99
CA ALA A 227 1.42 21.55 14.49
C ALA A 227 0.84 21.64 13.06
N GLY A 228 0.84 20.54 12.30
CA GLY A 228 0.32 20.44 10.93
C GLY A 228 -1.20 20.18 10.82
N VAL A 229 -1.93 20.25 11.94
CA VAL A 229 -3.40 20.24 11.93
C VAL A 229 -3.88 21.65 11.60
N GLU A 230 -3.90 22.01 10.32
CA GLU A 230 -4.87 23.02 9.88
C GLU A 230 -6.25 22.48 10.26
N THR A 231 -6.89 23.13 11.22
CA THR A 231 -8.30 22.95 11.48
C THR A 231 -9.05 23.31 10.20
N ASP A 232 -9.58 22.31 9.50
CA ASP A 232 -10.57 22.59 8.46
C ASP A 232 -11.71 23.41 9.10
N PRO A 233 -12.17 24.49 8.44
CA PRO A 233 -13.20 25.38 8.98
C PRO A 233 -14.57 24.71 9.15
#